data_AF-A0A954MHS4-F1
#
_entry.id   AF-A0A954MHS4-F1
#
_cell.length_a   1.000
_cell.length_b   1.000
_cell.length_c   1.000
_cell.angle_alpha   90.00
_cell.angle_beta   90.00
_cell.angle_gamma   90.00
#
_symmetry.space_group_name_H-M   'P 1'
#
loop_
_entity.id
_entity.type
_entity.pdbx_description
1 polymer ?
#
loop_
_entity_poly.entity_id
_entity_poly.type
_entity_poly.pdbx_seq_one_letter_code
_entity_poly.pdbx_strand_id
1 'polypeptide(L)'
;ITNTAWPFRDYIIRSFNQDKPFDRMILEHLAGDLIGPDQPDVEIATTFLVCGPYDDVGNQDAVQAAQIRANTIDDIIRTTGEAFLGVTIGCARCHDHKFDPILQEDYYSLYSTFNGVQHGSRVISTREEKDNFNKKMDPLNQRESEILKQQADLNNDINQRGLKVAEDLEKKW
;
A
#
# COMPACT_ATOMS: atom_id res chain seq x y z
N ILE A 1 0.57 4.46 -1.52
CA ILE A 1 1.36 5.41 -0.69
C ILE A 1 0.51 6.60 -0.26
N THR A 2 -0.29 7.18 -1.15
CA THR A 2 -1.31 8.19 -0.83
C THR A 2 -2.69 7.71 -1.29
N ASN A 3 -3.78 8.23 -0.70
CA ASN A 3 -5.16 7.95 -1.15
C ASN A 3 -5.61 8.84 -2.33
N THR A 4 -4.69 9.66 -2.86
CA THR A 4 -4.95 10.59 -3.96
C THR A 4 -3.71 10.70 -4.85
N ALA A 5 -3.88 10.93 -6.15
CA ALA A 5 -2.77 10.97 -7.10
C ALA A 5 -2.05 12.32 -7.20
N TRP A 6 -2.65 13.40 -6.68
CA TRP A 6 -2.13 14.76 -6.86
C TRP A 6 -0.73 14.99 -6.28
N PRO A 7 -0.32 14.43 -5.12
CA PRO A 7 1.03 14.67 -4.60
C PRO A 7 2.10 14.03 -5.49
N PHE A 8 1.80 12.85 -6.04
CA PHE A 8 2.68 12.18 -7.01
C PHE A 8 2.75 12.97 -8.32
N ARG A 9 1.63 13.43 -8.86
CA ARG A 9 1.61 14.34 -10.03
C ARG A 9 2.49 15.57 -9.80
N ASP A 10 2.35 16.21 -8.65
CA ASP A 10 3.12 17.43 -8.36
C ASP A 10 4.62 17.12 -8.20
N TYR A 11 4.98 15.96 -7.66
CA TYR A 11 6.36 15.48 -7.66
C TYR A 11 6.92 15.31 -9.08
N ILE A 12 6.15 14.75 -10.01
CA ILE A 12 6.56 14.63 -11.43
C ILE A 12 6.81 16.01 -12.03
N ILE A 13 5.84 16.93 -11.88
CA ILE A 13 5.93 18.30 -12.40
C ILE A 13 7.17 19.00 -11.82
N ARG A 14 7.39 18.93 -10.51
CA ARG A 14 8.56 19.53 -9.85
C ARG A 14 9.86 18.92 -10.36
N SER A 15 9.92 17.61 -10.52
CA SER A 15 11.12 16.91 -10.97
C SER A 15 11.53 17.32 -12.38
N PHE A 16 10.56 17.48 -13.30
CA PHE A 16 10.84 18.03 -14.64
C PHE A 16 11.24 19.51 -14.59
N ASN A 17 10.52 20.35 -13.84
CA ASN A 17 10.82 21.78 -13.74
C ASN A 17 12.19 22.09 -13.10
N GLN A 18 12.74 21.15 -12.34
CA GLN A 18 14.04 21.27 -11.67
C GLN A 18 15.16 20.53 -12.41
N ASP A 19 14.90 20.03 -13.63
CA ASP A 19 15.85 19.23 -14.40
C ASP A 19 16.46 18.08 -13.59
N LYS A 20 15.62 17.40 -12.78
CA LYS A 20 16.08 16.28 -11.95
C LYS A 20 16.73 15.21 -12.84
N PRO A 21 17.95 14.74 -12.52
CA PRO A 21 18.58 13.66 -13.27
C PRO A 21 17.66 12.45 -13.42
N PHE A 22 17.56 11.90 -14.63
CA PHE A 22 16.60 10.84 -14.93
C PHE A 22 16.88 9.54 -14.17
N ASP A 23 18.15 9.20 -13.98
CA ASP A 23 18.61 8.10 -13.13
C ASP A 23 18.15 8.27 -11.68
N ARG A 24 18.25 9.49 -11.14
CA ARG A 24 17.73 9.83 -9.82
C ARG A 24 16.21 9.70 -9.77
N MET A 25 15.51 10.19 -10.78
CA MET A 25 14.07 10.06 -10.88
C MET A 25 13.65 8.57 -10.87
N ILE A 26 14.29 7.71 -11.67
CA ILE A 26 14.01 6.26 -11.69
C ILE A 26 14.22 5.64 -10.30
N LEU A 27 15.37 5.93 -9.66
CA LEU A 27 15.67 5.41 -8.34
C LEU A 27 14.61 5.81 -7.30
N GLU A 28 14.14 7.06 -7.36
CA GLU A 28 13.08 7.55 -6.48
C GLU A 28 11.72 6.85 -6.76
N HIS A 29 11.38 6.56 -8.03
CA HIS A 29 10.16 5.82 -8.36
C HIS A 29 10.17 4.37 -7.84
N LEU A 30 11.35 3.73 -7.81
CA LEU A 30 11.49 2.35 -7.37
C LEU A 30 11.72 2.19 -5.86
N ALA A 31 12.31 3.19 -5.20
CA ALA A 31 12.80 3.06 -3.83
C ALA A 31 12.86 4.39 -3.05
N GLY A 32 12.10 5.42 -3.45
CA GLY A 32 12.08 6.74 -2.82
C GLY A 32 11.84 6.72 -1.30
N ASP A 33 11.02 5.78 -0.85
CA ASP A 33 10.72 5.51 0.54
C ASP A 33 11.84 4.86 1.35
N LEU A 34 12.71 4.11 0.69
CA LEU A 34 13.89 3.50 1.29
C LEU A 34 15.06 4.49 1.33
N ILE A 35 15.25 5.27 0.27
CA ILE A 35 16.42 6.17 0.14
C ILE A 35 16.20 7.56 0.73
N GLY A 36 14.95 7.95 0.96
CA GLY A 36 14.57 9.24 1.53
C GLY A 36 13.52 9.10 2.63
N PRO A 37 13.73 8.27 3.67
CA PRO A 37 12.78 8.20 4.77
C PRO A 37 12.66 9.57 5.45
N ASP A 38 11.43 9.94 5.79
CA ASP A 38 11.10 11.25 6.36
C ASP A 38 11.41 12.44 5.42
N GLN A 39 11.59 12.20 4.12
CA GLN A 39 11.75 13.22 3.08
C GLN A 39 10.55 13.18 2.12
N PRO A 40 9.50 13.98 2.36
CA PRO A 40 8.25 13.89 1.59
C PRO A 40 8.41 13.99 0.07
N ASP A 41 9.35 14.82 -0.39
CA ASP A 41 9.64 15.03 -1.81
C ASP A 41 10.31 13.84 -2.49
N VAL A 42 10.88 12.91 -1.73
CA VAL A 42 11.54 11.70 -2.23
C VAL A 42 10.62 10.49 -2.03
N GLU A 43 10.05 10.36 -0.83
CA GLU A 43 9.12 9.30 -0.46
C GLU A 43 7.93 9.17 -1.41
N ILE A 44 7.37 10.31 -1.85
CA ILE A 44 6.17 10.33 -2.69
C ILE A 44 6.40 9.66 -4.05
N ALA A 45 7.63 9.61 -4.53
CA ALA A 45 7.98 9.04 -5.82
C ALA A 45 7.66 7.54 -5.91
N THR A 46 7.84 6.77 -4.83
CA THR A 46 7.50 5.33 -4.78
C THR A 46 6.01 5.07 -5.06
N THR A 47 5.14 6.10 -5.02
CA THR A 47 3.73 5.99 -5.42
C THR A 47 3.57 5.39 -6.82
N PHE A 48 4.56 5.54 -7.70
CA PHE A 48 4.62 4.88 -9.00
C PHE A 48 4.26 3.39 -8.96
N LEU A 49 4.82 2.64 -7.99
CA LEU A 49 4.60 1.19 -7.87
C LEU A 49 3.16 0.81 -7.45
N VAL A 50 2.36 1.80 -7.04
CA VAL A 50 1.01 1.60 -6.48
C VAL A 50 0.01 2.63 -7.02
N CYS A 51 0.29 3.23 -8.18
CA CYS A 51 -0.57 4.20 -8.86
C CYS A 51 -1.52 3.54 -9.86
N GLY A 52 -1.30 2.26 -10.19
CA GLY A 52 -2.13 1.48 -11.09
C GLY A 52 -3.46 1.05 -10.45
N PRO A 53 -4.38 0.48 -11.25
CA PRO A 53 -5.59 -0.13 -10.73
C PRO A 53 -5.24 -1.30 -9.81
N TYR A 54 -5.94 -1.41 -8.69
CA TYR A 54 -5.82 -2.55 -7.79
C TYR A 54 -7.19 -2.96 -7.28
N ASP A 55 -7.33 -4.25 -6.94
CA ASP A 55 -8.52 -4.80 -6.33
C ASP A 55 -8.44 -4.57 -4.81
N ASP A 56 -9.25 -3.63 -4.31
CA ASP A 56 -9.33 -3.28 -2.88
C ASP A 56 -10.35 -4.14 -2.10
N VAL A 57 -11.19 -4.90 -2.82
CA VAL A 57 -12.17 -5.83 -2.25
C VAL A 57 -11.52 -7.18 -1.93
N GLY A 58 -10.61 -7.62 -2.79
CA GLY A 58 -9.91 -8.90 -2.69
C GLY A 58 -10.85 -10.10 -2.95
N ASN A 59 -10.44 -11.28 -2.48
CA ASN A 59 -11.24 -12.50 -2.61
C ASN A 59 -11.07 -13.43 -1.42
N GLN A 60 -12.17 -14.08 -0.99
CA GLN A 60 -12.15 -15.08 0.09
C GLN A 60 -11.61 -16.43 -0.39
N ASP A 61 -11.75 -16.74 -1.68
CA ASP A 61 -11.12 -17.92 -2.27
C ASP A 61 -9.61 -17.70 -2.42
N ALA A 62 -8.82 -18.63 -1.88
CA ALA A 62 -7.38 -18.51 -1.82
C ALA A 62 -6.71 -18.52 -3.21
N VAL A 63 -7.27 -19.25 -4.17
CA VAL A 63 -6.75 -19.32 -5.54
C VAL A 63 -7.00 -17.99 -6.26
N GLN A 64 -8.21 -17.46 -6.09
CA GLN A 64 -8.57 -16.14 -6.65
C GLN A 64 -7.74 -15.02 -6.03
N ALA A 65 -7.51 -15.05 -4.72
CA ALA A 65 -6.64 -14.08 -4.03
C ALA A 65 -5.19 -14.14 -4.55
N ALA A 66 -4.66 -15.35 -4.77
CA ALA A 66 -3.33 -15.52 -5.35
C ALA A 66 -3.25 -15.00 -6.79
N GLN A 67 -4.30 -15.20 -7.60
CA GLN A 67 -4.36 -14.69 -8.96
C GLN A 67 -4.40 -13.15 -9.01
N ILE A 68 -5.18 -12.52 -8.14
CA ILE A 68 -5.20 -11.06 -7.99
C ILE A 68 -3.79 -10.56 -7.68
N ARG A 69 -3.13 -11.18 -6.69
CA ARG A 69 -1.76 -10.83 -6.32
C ARG A 69 -0.78 -10.95 -7.49
N ALA A 70 -0.82 -12.08 -8.20
CA ALA A 70 0.05 -12.33 -9.33
C ALA A 70 -0.15 -11.28 -10.44
N ASN A 71 -1.40 -10.86 -10.69
CA ASN A 71 -1.71 -9.83 -11.67
C ASN A 71 -1.26 -8.43 -11.22
N THR A 72 -1.37 -8.11 -9.93
CA THR A 72 -0.82 -6.84 -9.39
C THR A 72 0.69 -6.76 -9.59
N ILE A 73 1.43 -7.85 -9.33
CA ILE A 73 2.88 -7.85 -9.53
C ILE A 73 3.25 -7.78 -11.01
N ASP A 74 2.52 -8.49 -11.88
CA ASP A 74 2.70 -8.42 -13.33
C ASP A 74 2.51 -6.99 -13.86
N ASP A 75 1.50 -6.25 -13.37
CA ASP A 75 1.28 -4.85 -13.73
C ASP A 75 2.46 -3.95 -13.36
N ILE A 76 3.04 -4.14 -12.17
CA ILE A 76 4.24 -3.41 -11.71
C ILE A 76 5.44 -3.73 -12.60
N ILE A 77 5.68 -5.02 -12.92
CA ILE A 77 6.77 -5.45 -13.79
C ILE A 77 6.64 -4.82 -15.18
N ARG A 78 5.45 -4.95 -15.79
CA ARG A 78 5.16 -4.36 -17.11
C ARG A 78 5.36 -2.86 -17.10
N THR A 79 4.72 -2.16 -16.16
CA THR A 79 4.79 -0.69 -16.08
C THR A 79 6.23 -0.21 -15.89
N THR A 80 7.01 -0.88 -15.03
CA THR A 80 8.42 -0.55 -14.80
C THR A 80 9.28 -0.79 -16.04
N GLY A 81 9.13 -1.95 -16.69
CA GLY A 81 9.87 -2.30 -17.89
C GLY A 81 9.55 -1.37 -19.06
N GLU A 82 8.27 -1.10 -19.29
CA GLU A 82 7.82 -0.21 -20.37
C GLU A 82 8.26 1.24 -20.11
N ALA A 83 8.14 1.75 -18.89
CA ALA A 83 8.44 3.14 -18.56
C ALA A 83 9.95 3.47 -18.53
N PHE A 84 10.78 2.58 -17.99
CA PHE A 84 12.19 2.90 -17.72
C PHE A 84 13.18 2.13 -18.61
N LEU A 85 12.80 0.96 -19.11
CA LEU A 85 13.66 0.15 -19.98
C LEU A 85 13.21 0.21 -21.45
N GLY A 86 11.99 0.66 -21.73
CA GLY A 86 11.42 0.70 -23.07
C GLY A 86 11.14 -0.68 -23.68
N VAL A 87 10.97 -1.71 -22.85
CA VAL A 87 10.76 -3.11 -23.29
C VAL A 87 9.53 -3.73 -22.65
N THR A 88 8.87 -4.63 -23.39
CA THR A 88 7.64 -5.31 -22.93
C THR A 88 7.98 -6.67 -22.30
N ILE A 89 8.18 -6.69 -20.99
CA ILE A 89 8.60 -7.91 -20.27
C ILE A 89 7.46 -8.95 -20.14
N GLY A 90 6.19 -8.53 -20.28
CA GLY A 90 5.02 -9.35 -19.92
C GLY A 90 4.90 -10.71 -20.64
N CYS A 91 5.42 -10.88 -21.86
CA CYS A 91 5.39 -12.20 -22.52
C CYS A 91 6.25 -13.24 -21.79
N ALA A 92 7.31 -12.79 -21.10
CA ALA A 92 8.22 -13.64 -20.35
C ALA A 92 7.56 -14.36 -19.15
N ARG A 93 6.34 -13.96 -18.78
CA ARG A 93 5.54 -14.57 -17.70
C ARG A 93 5.32 -16.08 -17.91
N CYS A 94 5.01 -16.47 -19.14
CA CYS A 94 4.56 -17.84 -19.45
C CYS A 94 5.62 -18.67 -20.19
N HIS A 95 6.54 -18.03 -20.89
CA HIS A 95 7.62 -18.66 -21.66
C HIS A 95 8.71 -17.62 -21.91
N ASP A 96 9.91 -18.03 -22.33
CA ASP A 96 10.97 -17.07 -22.70
C ASP A 96 10.47 -16.06 -23.75
N HIS A 97 10.86 -14.79 -23.62
CA HIS A 97 10.37 -13.74 -24.50
C HIS A 97 10.69 -14.07 -25.96
N LYS A 98 9.70 -13.88 -26.86
CA LYS A 98 9.76 -14.39 -28.23
C LYS A 98 10.91 -13.80 -29.06
N PHE A 99 11.23 -12.53 -28.85
CA PHE A 99 12.16 -11.77 -29.69
C PHE A 99 13.35 -11.20 -28.94
N ASP A 100 13.18 -10.98 -27.63
CA ASP A 100 14.18 -10.31 -26.80
C ASP A 100 14.84 -11.36 -25.91
N PRO A 101 16.12 -11.20 -25.54
CA PRO A 101 16.83 -12.15 -24.70
C PRO A 101 16.42 -11.99 -23.21
N ILE A 102 15.13 -12.14 -22.94
CA ILE A 102 14.54 -12.09 -21.60
C ILE A 102 13.98 -13.48 -21.33
N LEU A 103 14.61 -14.21 -20.43
CA LEU A 103 14.18 -15.55 -20.07
C LEU A 103 12.99 -15.48 -19.11
N GLN A 104 12.22 -16.55 -19.05
CA GLN A 104 11.15 -16.67 -18.06
C GLN A 104 11.70 -16.56 -16.62
N GLU A 105 12.92 -17.03 -16.37
CA GLU A 105 13.59 -16.87 -15.08
C GLU A 105 13.87 -15.40 -14.71
N ASP A 106 14.16 -14.54 -15.69
CA ASP A 106 14.35 -13.11 -15.47
C ASP A 106 13.04 -12.45 -15.01
N TYR A 107 11.92 -12.82 -15.66
CA TYR A 107 10.59 -12.38 -15.24
C TYR A 107 10.30 -12.76 -13.78
N TYR A 108 10.56 -14.01 -13.39
CA TYR A 108 10.29 -14.44 -12.02
C TYR A 108 11.30 -13.89 -10.99
N SER A 109 12.50 -13.48 -11.43
CA SER A 109 13.44 -12.72 -10.61
C SER A 109 12.94 -11.31 -10.32
N LEU A 110 12.36 -10.64 -11.32
CA LEU A 110 11.65 -9.36 -11.13
C LEU A 110 10.39 -9.54 -10.26
N TYR A 111 9.63 -10.61 -10.47
CA TYR A 111 8.49 -10.96 -9.63
C TYR A 111 8.90 -11.05 -8.16
N SER A 112 9.97 -11.79 -7.85
CA SER A 112 10.49 -11.89 -6.48
C SER A 112 10.85 -10.53 -5.89
N THR A 113 11.47 -9.65 -6.69
CA THR A 113 11.87 -8.29 -6.28
C THR A 113 10.66 -7.44 -5.90
N PHE A 114 9.59 -7.46 -6.70
CA PHE A 114 8.38 -6.65 -6.45
C PHE A 114 7.37 -7.33 -5.52
N ASN A 115 7.53 -8.60 -5.18
CA ASN A 115 6.58 -9.35 -4.35
C ASN A 115 6.40 -8.79 -2.92
N GLY A 116 7.26 -7.87 -2.47
CA GLY A 116 7.09 -7.12 -1.22
C GLY A 116 6.13 -5.93 -1.32
N VAL A 117 5.82 -5.43 -2.52
CA VAL A 117 5.03 -4.21 -2.72
C VAL A 117 3.55 -4.47 -2.40
N GLN A 118 2.97 -3.66 -1.52
CA GLN A 118 1.55 -3.71 -1.18
C GLN A 118 0.89 -2.34 -1.37
N HIS A 119 -0.36 -2.36 -1.81
CA HIS A 119 -1.19 -1.16 -1.84
C HIS A 119 -1.57 -0.78 -0.42
N GLY A 120 -1.46 0.50 -0.11
CA GLY A 120 -1.73 1.05 1.21
C GLY A 120 -1.45 2.54 1.25
N SER A 121 -1.97 3.21 2.26
CA SER A 121 -1.63 4.60 2.55
C SER A 121 -0.59 4.66 3.65
N ARG A 122 0.32 5.62 3.54
CA ARG A 122 1.24 5.96 4.62
C ARG A 122 1.27 7.47 4.80
N VAL A 123 1.63 7.90 6.00
CA VAL A 123 1.84 9.32 6.30
C VAL A 123 3.18 9.73 5.73
N ILE A 124 3.14 10.57 4.69
CA ILE A 124 4.33 11.17 4.08
C ILE A 124 4.49 12.56 4.68
N SER A 125 5.43 12.69 5.59
CA SER A 125 5.74 13.94 6.29
C SER A 125 7.16 13.88 6.79
N THR A 126 7.71 15.04 7.11
CA THR A 126 9.01 15.13 7.76
C THR A 126 8.98 14.50 9.15
N ARG A 127 10.16 14.16 9.67
CA ARG A 127 10.29 13.62 11.02
C ARG A 127 9.71 14.57 12.07
N GLU A 128 9.99 15.86 11.92
CA GLU A 128 9.49 16.89 12.82
C GLU A 128 7.97 16.98 12.82
N GLU A 129 7.34 16.93 11.64
CA GLU A 129 5.88 16.92 11.53
C GLU A 129 5.27 15.67 12.17
N LYS A 130 5.86 14.49 11.96
CA LYS A 130 5.43 13.24 12.61
C LYS A 130 5.54 13.35 14.13
N ASP A 131 6.66 13.84 14.65
CA ASP A 131 6.87 14.01 16.09
C ASP A 131 5.89 15.03 16.70
N ASN A 132 5.63 16.13 16.00
CA ASN A 132 4.68 17.16 16.43
C ASN A 132 3.23 16.66 16.38
N PHE A 133 2.88 15.86 15.38
CA PHE A 133 1.58 15.20 15.29
C PHE A 133 1.39 14.21 16.45
N ASN A 134 2.39 13.34 16.68
CA ASN A 134 2.35 12.36 17.76
C ASN A 134 2.20 13.03 19.13
N LYS A 135 2.99 14.07 19.43
CA LYS A 135 2.85 14.84 20.68
C LYS A 135 1.43 15.38 20.93
N LYS A 136 0.70 15.75 19.88
CA LYS A 136 -0.69 16.24 19.98
C LYS A 136 -1.69 15.09 20.08
N MET A 137 -1.45 13.99 19.37
CA MET A 137 -2.36 12.85 19.30
C MET A 137 -2.22 11.88 20.46
N ASP A 138 -1.03 11.71 21.04
CA ASP A 138 -0.75 10.80 22.14
C ASP A 138 -1.74 10.94 23.31
N PRO A 139 -2.04 12.14 23.85
CA PRO A 139 -3.02 12.26 24.93
C PRO A 139 -4.46 11.94 24.46
N LEU A 140 -4.78 12.20 23.19
CA LEU A 140 -6.10 11.90 22.63
C LEU A 140 -6.28 10.39 22.44
N ASN A 141 -5.26 9.72 21.93
CA ASN A 141 -5.23 8.27 21.74
C ASN A 141 -5.30 7.53 23.09
N GLN A 142 -4.62 8.05 24.12
CA GLN A 142 -4.75 7.53 25.49
C GLN A 142 -6.18 7.66 25.99
N ARG A 143 -6.79 8.84 25.81
CA ARG A 143 -8.17 9.07 26.23
C ARG A 143 -9.18 8.22 25.46
N GLU A 144 -8.97 8.05 24.16
CA GLU A 144 -9.78 7.16 23.32
C GLU A 144 -9.69 5.72 23.82
N SER A 145 -8.48 5.22 24.12
CA SER A 145 -8.28 3.88 24.66
C SER A 145 -9.02 3.67 25.99
N GLU A 146 -9.00 4.65 26.89
CA GLU A 146 -9.76 4.61 28.13
C GLU A 146 -11.28 4.53 27.88
N ILE A 147 -11.80 5.35 26.96
CA ILE A 147 -13.22 5.40 26.62
C ILE A 147 -13.65 4.08 25.96
N LEU A 148 -12.87 3.55 25.02
CA LEU A 148 -13.15 2.27 24.38
C LEU A 148 -13.17 1.12 25.38
N LYS A 149 -12.28 1.15 26.38
CA LYS A 149 -12.32 0.18 27.48
C LYS A 149 -13.61 0.30 28.30
N GLN A 150 -14.00 1.51 28.69
CA GLN A 150 -15.26 1.74 29.41
C GLN A 150 -16.48 1.29 28.61
N GLN A 151 -16.48 1.54 27.30
CA GLN A 151 -17.53 1.10 26.40
C GLN A 151 -17.59 -0.43 26.31
N ALA A 152 -16.45 -1.10 26.22
CA ALA A 152 -16.38 -2.56 26.22
C ALA A 152 -16.90 -3.15 27.54
N ASP A 153 -16.52 -2.57 28.68
CA ASP A 153 -16.99 -2.99 30.00
C ASP A 153 -18.51 -2.82 30.14
N LEU A 154 -19.06 -1.68 29.69
CA LEU A 154 -20.49 -1.40 29.70
C LEU A 154 -21.26 -2.34 28.77
N ASN A 155 -20.76 -2.59 27.57
CA ASN A 155 -21.36 -3.54 26.63
C ASN A 155 -21.39 -4.95 27.19
N ASN A 156 -20.32 -5.38 27.87
CA ASN A 156 -20.29 -6.67 28.54
C ASN A 156 -21.35 -6.75 29.66
N ASP A 157 -21.47 -5.73 30.50
CA ASP A 157 -22.50 -5.67 31.54
C ASP A 157 -23.93 -5.71 30.96
N ILE A 158 -24.20 -4.96 29.90
CA ILE A 158 -25.48 -4.97 29.19
C ILE A 158 -25.78 -6.38 28.64
N ASN A 159 -24.80 -7.01 27.97
CA ASN A 159 -24.96 -8.36 27.43
C ASN A 159 -25.23 -9.39 28.54
N GLN A 160 -24.52 -9.31 29.68
CA GLN A 160 -24.76 -10.18 30.83
C GLN A 160 -26.16 -9.98 31.43
N ARG A 161 -26.65 -8.74 31.51
CA ARG A 161 -28.03 -8.45 31.91
C ARG A 161 -29.04 -9.00 30.91
N GLY A 162 -28.77 -8.86 29.61
CA GLY A 162 -29.58 -9.41 28.54
C GLY A 162 -29.72 -10.93 28.66
N LEU A 163 -28.61 -11.65 28.83
CA LEU A 163 -28.59 -13.10 28.99
C LEU A 163 -29.39 -13.57 30.22
N LYS A 164 -29.31 -12.84 31.35
CA LYS A 164 -30.07 -13.17 32.57
C LYS A 164 -31.59 -13.04 32.39
N VAL A 165 -32.03 -12.10 31.55
CA VAL A 165 -33.46 -11.84 31.30
C VAL A 165 -33.96 -12.61 30.07
N ALA A 166 -33.06 -13.10 29.22
CA ALA A 166 -33.37 -13.82 27.99
C ALA A 166 -34.22 -15.07 28.26
N GLU A 167 -33.85 -15.91 29.23
CA GLU A 167 -34.62 -17.12 29.57
C GLU A 167 -36.07 -16.80 29.99
N ASP A 168 -36.30 -15.69 30.68
CA ASP A 168 -37.65 -15.28 31.12
C ASP A 168 -38.46 -14.61 30.01
N LEU A 169 -37.78 -13.98 29.03
CA LEU A 169 -38.42 -13.44 27.83
C LEU A 169 -38.75 -14.55 26.84
N GLU A 170 -37.87 -15.52 26.64
CA GLU A 170 -38.09 -16.67 25.74
C GLU A 170 -39.29 -17.52 26.19
N LYS A 171 -39.50 -17.69 27.50
CA LYS A 171 -40.69 -18.37 28.05
C LYS A 171 -42.02 -17.69 27.70
N LYS A 172 -42.02 -16.41 27.30
CA LYS A 172 -43.24 -15.66 26.92
C LYS A 172 -43.62 -15.83 25.46
N TRP A 173 -42.75 -16.41 24.64
CA TRP A 173 -42.98 -16.74 23.24
C TRP A 173 -43.30 -18.23 23.09
#